data_AF-A0A9D4MIB4-F1
#
_entry.id   AF-A0A9D4MIB4-F1
#
_cell.length_a   1.000
_cell.length_b   1.000
_cell.length_c   1.000
_cell.angle_alpha   90.00
_cell.angle_beta   90.00
_cell.angle_gamma   90.00
#
_symmetry.space_group_name_H-M   'P 1'
#
loop_
_entity.id
_entity.type
_entity.pdbx_description
1 polymer ?
#
loop_
_entity_poly.entity_id
_entity_poly.type
_entity_poly.pdbx_seq_one_letter_code
_entity_poly.pdbx_strand_id
1 'polypeptide(L)'
;MRELGRFLLKARSVDPEVRHVRDCIDPQKIYLCVSAVQKLYGFDEETMKYVTPSLANKFGQSLHKVAKQGQIDALSSGDKGLQEKAEHFIIVYT
;
A
#
# COMPACT_ATOMS: atom_id res chain seq x y z
N MET A 1 -3.39 -12.84 -2.84
CA MET A 1 -4.32 -12.16 -3.78
C MET A 1 -5.60 -11.66 -3.13
N ARG A 2 -6.40 -12.47 -2.39
CA ARG A 2 -7.67 -12.00 -1.80
C ARG A 2 -7.54 -10.75 -0.90
N GLU A 3 -6.52 -10.69 -0.05
CA GLU A 3 -6.30 -9.56 0.85
C GLU A 3 -6.02 -8.24 0.11
N LEU A 4 -5.25 -8.28 -0.98
CA LEU A 4 -5.02 -7.10 -1.82
C LEU A 4 -6.30 -6.62 -2.50
N GLY A 5 -7.20 -7.54 -2.86
CA GLY A 5 -8.53 -7.19 -3.38
C GLY A 5 -9.40 -6.49 -2.32
N ARG A 6 -9.42 -7.00 -1.09
CA ARG A 6 -10.14 -6.35 0.04
C ARG A 6 -9.56 -4.96 0.35
N PHE A 7 -8.23 -4.85 0.34
CA PHE A 7 -7.57 -3.56 0.47
C PHE A 7 -7.95 -2.61 -0.65
N LEU A 8 -7.97 -3.05 -1.91
CA LEU A 8 -8.31 -2.17 -3.03
C LEU A 8 -9.72 -1.61 -2.91
N LEU A 9 -10.69 -2.43 -2.46
CA LEU A 9 -12.04 -1.96 -2.15
C LEU A 9 -12.04 -0.91 -1.04
N LYS A 10 -11.21 -1.09 0.00
CA LYS A 10 -11.11 -0.14 1.10
C LYS A 10 -10.37 1.15 0.71
N ALA A 11 -9.31 1.04 -0.07
CA ALA A 11 -8.59 2.15 -0.67
C ALA A 11 -9.51 3.00 -1.54
N ARG A 12 -10.34 2.37 -2.38
CA ARG A 12 -11.37 3.05 -3.19
C ARG A 12 -12.43 3.78 -2.38
N SER A 13 -12.76 3.26 -1.19
CA SER A 13 -13.67 3.96 -0.28
C SER A 13 -13.07 5.22 0.35
N VAL A 14 -11.74 5.39 0.27
CA VAL A 14 -11.00 6.57 0.76
C VAL A 14 -10.64 7.51 -0.40
N ASP A 15 -10.18 6.97 -1.54
CA ASP A 15 -9.88 7.70 -2.78
C ASP A 15 -10.48 6.94 -3.98
N PRO A 16 -11.58 7.44 -4.56
CA PRO A 16 -12.23 6.84 -5.73
C PRO A 16 -11.34 6.74 -6.98
N GLU A 17 -10.26 7.52 -7.07
CA GLU A 17 -9.34 7.50 -8.21
C GLU A 17 -8.45 6.25 -8.24
N VAL A 18 -8.39 5.48 -7.14
CA VAL A 18 -7.60 4.25 -7.04
C VAL A 18 -8.26 3.13 -7.86
N ARG A 19 -7.68 2.79 -9.01
CA ARG A 19 -8.18 1.70 -9.88
C ARG A 19 -7.41 0.41 -9.68
N HIS A 20 -6.12 0.48 -9.40
CA HIS A 20 -5.23 -0.64 -9.22
C HIS A 20 -4.42 -0.50 -7.94
N VAL A 21 -3.93 -1.62 -7.40
CA VAL A 21 -3.03 -1.61 -6.23
C VAL A 21 -1.75 -0.81 -6.53
N ARG A 22 -1.32 -0.75 -7.80
CA ARG A 22 -0.18 0.07 -8.22
C ARG A 22 -0.40 1.56 -8.05
N ASP A 23 -1.64 2.03 -8.13
CA ASP A 23 -1.98 3.43 -7.90
C ASP A 23 -1.79 3.83 -6.43
N CYS A 24 -1.65 2.85 -5.54
CA CYS A 24 -1.33 3.06 -4.13
C CYS A 24 0.19 3.10 -3.85
N ILE A 25 1.03 2.73 -4.82
CA ILE A 25 2.50 2.82 -4.73
C ILE A 25 2.91 4.22 -5.18
N ASP A 26 2.37 5.20 -4.47
CA ASP A 26 2.75 6.60 -4.56
C ASP A 26 3.04 7.06 -3.13
N PRO A 27 4.22 7.65 -2.86
CA PRO A 27 4.54 8.18 -1.53
C PRO A 27 3.46 9.14 -1.01
N GLN A 28 2.81 9.89 -1.89
CA GLN A 28 1.73 10.81 -1.52
C GLN A 28 0.47 10.09 -1.02
N LYS A 29 0.32 8.80 -1.35
CA LYS A 29 -0.82 7.97 -0.96
C LYS A 29 -0.52 7.03 0.20
N ILE A 30 0.63 7.17 0.87
CA ILE A 30 0.99 6.28 1.98
C ILE A 30 0.00 6.35 3.15
N TYR A 31 -0.50 7.54 3.48
CA TYR A 31 -1.53 7.71 4.52
C TYR A 31 -2.86 7.07 4.13
N LEU A 32 -3.19 7.09 2.84
CA LEU A 32 -4.35 6.36 2.34
C LEU A 32 -4.17 4.85 2.52
N CYS A 33 -2.98 4.33 2.21
CA CYS A 33 -2.66 2.91 2.43
C CYS A 33 -2.80 2.54 3.91
N VAL A 34 -2.25 3.35 4.81
CA VAL A 34 -2.35 3.13 6.26
C VAL A 34 -3.81 3.15 6.70
N SER A 35 -4.59 4.15 6.30
CA SER A 35 -6.02 4.24 6.66
C SER A 35 -6.83 3.05 6.15
N ALA A 36 -6.57 2.60 4.92
CA ALA A 36 -7.23 1.43 4.35
C ALA A 36 -6.88 0.14 5.12
N VAL A 37 -5.62 -0.03 5.54
CA VAL A 37 -5.16 -1.16 6.36
C VAL A 37 -5.75 -1.12 7.76
N GLN A 38 -5.79 0.05 8.39
CA GLN A 38 -6.44 0.27 9.69
C GLN A 38 -7.90 -0.16 9.67
N LYS A 39 -8.65 0.29 8.66
CA LYS A 39 -10.06 -0.09 8.52
C LYS A 39 -10.24 -1.56 8.12
N LEU A 40 -9.27 -2.19 7.45
CA LEU A 40 -9.35 -3.59 7.03
C LEU A 40 -9.09 -4.56 8.19
N TYR A 41 -8.18 -4.22 9.10
CA TYR A 41 -7.74 -5.11 10.18
C TYR A 41 -8.18 -4.66 11.57
N GLY A 42 -9.15 -3.74 11.64
CA GLY A 42 -9.74 -3.28 12.89
C GLY A 42 -8.71 -2.61 13.80
N PHE A 43 -8.08 -1.54 13.31
CA PHE A 43 -7.27 -0.69 14.19
C PHE A 43 -8.19 0.04 15.17
N ASP A 44 -7.86 -0.09 16.45
CA ASP A 44 -8.52 0.56 17.56
C ASP A 44 -7.70 1.80 17.93
N GLU A 45 -8.31 2.98 17.78
CA GLU A 45 -7.64 4.27 17.99
C GLU A 45 -7.40 4.57 19.48
N GLU A 46 -8.19 4.01 20.39
CA GLU A 46 -8.01 4.22 21.84
C GLU A 46 -6.81 3.43 22.37
N THR A 47 -6.65 2.20 21.91
CA THR A 47 -5.59 1.28 22.35
C THR A 47 -4.36 1.28 21.43
N MET A 48 -4.46 1.93 20.27
CA MET A 48 -3.45 1.97 19.22
C MET A 48 -3.03 0.56 18.73
N LYS A 49 -3.99 -0.37 18.68
CA LYS A 49 -3.74 -1.78 18.34
C LYS A 49 -4.64 -2.26 17.21
N TYR A 50 -4.11 -3.19 16.42
CA TYR A 50 -4.91 -3.94 15.46
C TYR A 50 -5.57 -5.14 16.14
N VAL A 51 -6.80 -5.47 15.74
CA VAL A 51 -7.45 -6.74 16.14
C VAL A 51 -6.61 -7.94 15.71
N THR A 52 -5.99 -7.87 14.52
CA THR A 52 -5.10 -8.92 14.03
C THR A 52 -3.76 -8.34 13.53
N PRO A 53 -2.80 -8.06 14.42
CA PRO A 53 -1.53 -7.41 14.07
C PRO A 53 -0.70 -8.19 13.04
N SER A 54 -0.75 -9.51 13.09
CA SER A 54 -0.03 -10.38 12.15
C SER A 54 -0.50 -10.23 10.71
N LEU A 55 -1.80 -9.94 10.50
CA LEU A 55 -2.34 -9.67 9.17
C LEU A 55 -1.95 -8.27 8.68
N ALA A 56 -2.01 -7.26 9.54
CA ALA A 56 -1.54 -5.91 9.21
C ALA A 56 -0.06 -5.92 8.80
N ASN A 57 0.79 -6.63 9.53
CA ASN A 57 2.22 -6.78 9.20
C ASN A 57 2.44 -7.53 7.88
N LYS A 58 1.75 -8.67 7.66
CA LYS A 58 1.80 -9.40 6.37
C LYS A 58 1.33 -8.54 5.21
N PHE A 59 0.38 -7.64 5.45
CA PHE A 59 -0.13 -6.74 4.45
C PHE A 59 0.89 -5.66 4.07
N GLY A 60 1.55 -5.03 5.06
CA GLY A 60 2.66 -4.12 4.82
C GLY A 60 3.76 -4.76 3.97
N GLN A 61 4.16 -5.99 4.31
CA GLN A 61 5.14 -6.76 3.52
C GLN A 61 4.64 -7.05 2.09
N SER A 62 3.34 -7.27 1.92
CA SER A 62 2.74 -7.47 0.60
C SER A 62 2.80 -6.20 -0.25
N LEU A 63 2.45 -5.03 0.32
CA LEU A 63 2.58 -3.74 -0.36
C LEU A 63 4.03 -3.44 -0.75
N HIS A 64 4.98 -3.70 0.14
CA HIS A 64 6.40 -3.52 -0.14
C HIS A 64 6.88 -4.39 -1.32
N LYS A 65 6.35 -5.62 -1.45
CA LYS A 65 6.64 -6.48 -2.63
C LYS A 65 6.05 -5.90 -3.92
N VAL A 66 4.84 -5.36 -3.89
CA VAL A 66 4.26 -4.71 -5.08
C VAL A 66 5.07 -3.46 -5.46
N ALA A 67 5.55 -2.69 -4.48
CA ALA A 67 6.42 -1.54 -4.71
C ALA A 67 7.74 -1.92 -5.39
N LYS A 68 8.42 -2.97 -4.88
CA LYS A 68 9.62 -3.54 -5.53
C LYS A 68 9.35 -4.02 -6.94
N GLN A 69 8.21 -4.66 -7.18
CA GLN A 69 7.84 -5.06 -8.53
C GLN A 69 7.61 -3.85 -9.45
N GLY A 70 6.97 -2.79 -8.95
CA GLY A 70 6.82 -1.53 -9.67
C GLY A 70 8.17 -0.90 -10.03
N GLN A 71 9.14 -0.94 -9.12
CA GLN A 71 10.51 -0.47 -9.37
C GLN A 71 11.19 -1.27 -10.48
N ILE A 72 11.11 -2.61 -10.44
CA ILE A 72 11.71 -3.49 -11.47
C ILE A 72 11.06 -3.23 -12.84
N ASP A 73 9.74 -3.10 -12.88
CA ASP A 73 9.01 -2.80 -14.10
C ASP A 73 9.41 -1.43 -14.67
N ALA A 74 9.53 -0.42 -13.82
CA ALA A 74 9.95 0.93 -14.19
C ALA A 74 11.37 0.98 -14.76
N LEU A 75 12.30 0.24 -14.13
CA LEU A 75 13.68 0.09 -14.63
C LEU A 75 13.69 -0.58 -16.00
N SER A 76 12.83 -1.58 -16.21
CA SER A 76 12.74 -2.32 -17.47
C SER A 76 12.11 -1.48 -18.60
N SER A 77 11.15 -0.61 -18.27
CA SER A 77 10.47 0.26 -19.24
C SER A 77 11.14 1.63 -19.45
N GLY A 78 12.09 2.01 -18.59
CA GLY A 78 12.71 3.34 -18.61
C GLY A 78 11.83 4.44 -18.01
N ASP A 79 10.76 4.09 -17.29
CA ASP A 79 9.85 5.04 -16.66
C ASP A 79 10.44 5.58 -15.34
N LYS A 80 11.17 6.70 -15.46
CA LYS A 80 11.81 7.36 -14.31
C LYS A 80 10.81 7.85 -13.25
N GLY A 81 9.60 8.23 -13.65
CA GLY A 81 8.60 8.74 -12.72
C GLY A 81 8.03 7.63 -11.83
N LEU A 82 7.74 6.47 -12.43
CA LEU A 82 7.32 5.30 -11.67
C LEU A 82 8.46 4.77 -10.78
N GLN A 83 9.70 4.81 -11.26
CA GLN A 83 10.87 4.39 -10.49
C GLN A 83 11.02 5.23 -9.22
N GLU A 84 11.01 6.55 -9.33
CA GLU A 84 11.18 7.46 -8.18
C GLU A 84 10.06 7.27 -7.14
N LYS A 85 8.81 7.15 -7.59
CA LYS A 85 7.66 6.89 -6.70
C LYS A 85 7.82 5.56 -5.96
N ALA A 86 8.20 4.49 -6.66
CA ALA A 86 8.38 3.19 -6.06
C ALA A 86 9.55 3.18 -5.05
N GLU A 87 10.66 3.84 -5.37
CA GLU A 87 11.82 3.99 -4.49
C GLU A 87 11.47 4.76 -3.22
N HIS A 88 10.84 5.93 -3.35
CA HIS A 88 10.42 6.73 -2.21
C HIS A 88 9.40 6.00 -1.34
N PHE A 89 8.48 5.23 -1.92
CA PHE A 89 7.53 4.42 -1.18
C PHE A 89 8.23 3.31 -0.37
N ILE A 90 9.24 2.67 -0.96
CA ILE A 90 10.07 1.65 -0.30
C ILE A 90 10.86 2.25 0.87
N ILE A 91 11.42 3.46 0.70
CA ILE A 91 12.18 4.16 1.74
C ILE A 91 11.28 4.48 2.94
N VAL A 92 10.10 5.05 2.72
CA VAL A 92 9.20 5.44 3.84
C VAL A 92 8.65 4.22 4.61
N TYR A 93 8.61 3.05 3.97
CA TYR A 93 8.21 1.81 4.63
C TYR A 93 9.31 1.24 5.57
N THR A 94 10.58 1.66 5.40
CA THR A 94 11.75 1.11 6.10
C THR A 94 12.18 2.01 7.26
#